data_AF-A0A543FKC0-F1
#
_entry.id   AF-A0A543FKC0-F1
#
_cell.length_a   1.000
_cell.length_b   1.000
_cell.length_c   1.000
_cell.angle_alpha   90.00
_cell.angle_beta   90.00
_cell.angle_gamma   90.00
#
_symmetry.space_group_name_H-M   'P 1'
#
loop_
_entity.id
_entity.type
_entity.pdbx_description
1 polymer ?
#
loop_
_entity_poly.entity_id
_entity_poly.type
_entity_poly.pdbx_seq_one_letter_code
_entity_poly.pdbx_strand_id
1 'polypeptide(L)'
;MFGSSEDRPRRSRGATVAIWILGVALVLALAACAWGAVQFVLAQDRISQQQDRIREQQDEIEQQKELIEKKETFGAAMSALMDTAARFDGVLTASLVPWGTYESLAHRGWTHRRDATAMTRDIAQVDAARAELETALSAADAEAASNATGTAYESVIDRLGRGFVRSIVDEKYCGTGDDGILGCVAGEDPYLVHFDAAGDAQPFMTDELRAGVAYHEFAHVLQFTNPDATAAALPAFGGDDEFMADCFALTFLDGWKLDHRVWTSAYEYWDVNIGYGRTCDAAQQQAVRDWYAQLGVRLQQVSS
;
A
#
# COMPACT_ATOMS: atom_id res chain seq x y z
N MET A 1 -61.42 31.74 -121.07
CA MET A 1 -61.02 33.01 -120.45
C MET A 1 -61.22 32.88 -118.94
N PHE A 2 -60.10 32.92 -118.21
CA PHE A 2 -59.85 33.05 -116.75
C PHE A 2 -60.70 32.33 -115.69
N GLY A 3 -60.00 31.55 -114.84
CA GLY A 3 -59.98 31.85 -113.40
C GLY A 3 -59.84 30.70 -112.40
N SER A 4 -58.70 30.69 -111.69
CA SER A 4 -58.49 30.24 -110.27
C SER A 4 -58.46 28.73 -109.98
N SER A 5 -57.64 28.17 -109.09
CA SER A 5 -56.49 28.57 -108.25
C SER A 5 -55.98 27.32 -107.53
N GLU A 6 -54.66 27.21 -107.32
CA GLU A 6 -53.98 26.21 -106.49
C GLU A 6 -54.44 26.22 -105.02
N ASP A 7 -54.42 25.04 -104.37
CA ASP A 7 -54.40 24.92 -102.90
C ASP A 7 -53.33 23.90 -102.47
N ARG A 8 -52.35 24.35 -101.66
CA ARG A 8 -51.33 23.52 -100.99
C ARG A 8 -51.62 23.46 -99.49
N PRO A 9 -51.33 22.34 -98.79
CA PRO A 9 -51.72 22.15 -97.41
C PRO A 9 -50.87 23.00 -96.44
N ARG A 10 -51.55 23.77 -95.59
CA ARG A 10 -50.95 24.52 -94.46
C ARG A 10 -50.48 23.53 -93.37
N ARG A 11 -49.16 23.39 -93.22
CA ARG A 11 -48.51 22.79 -92.04
C ARG A 11 -48.90 23.61 -90.80
N SER A 12 -49.52 22.99 -89.80
CA SER A 12 -49.99 23.69 -88.60
C SER A 12 -48.78 24.11 -87.74
N ARG A 13 -48.59 25.43 -87.59
CA ARG A 13 -47.56 26.05 -86.74
C ARG A 13 -47.72 25.69 -85.25
N GLY A 14 -48.86 25.13 -84.84
CA GLY A 14 -49.14 24.69 -83.47
C GLY A 14 -48.39 23.43 -83.03
N ALA A 15 -48.11 22.48 -83.94
CA ALA A 15 -47.43 21.24 -83.60
C ALA A 15 -45.94 21.47 -83.28
N THR A 16 -45.27 22.38 -84.01
CA THR A 16 -43.88 22.77 -83.76
C THR A 16 -43.73 23.51 -82.43
N VAL A 17 -44.68 24.39 -82.09
CA VAL A 17 -44.66 25.12 -80.80
C VAL A 17 -44.90 24.16 -79.62
N ALA A 18 -45.82 23.21 -79.75
CA ALA A 18 -46.09 22.20 -78.72
C ALA A 18 -44.86 21.32 -78.44
N ILE A 19 -44.11 20.90 -79.47
CA ILE A 19 -42.87 20.12 -79.32
C ILE A 19 -41.80 20.94 -78.58
N TRP A 20 -41.66 22.23 -78.88
CA TRP A 20 -40.72 23.11 -78.18
C TRP A 20 -41.09 23.30 -76.70
N ILE A 21 -42.37 23.51 -76.40
CA ILE A 21 -42.85 23.65 -75.01
C ILE A 21 -42.64 22.35 -74.23
N LEU A 22 -42.95 21.20 -74.82
CA LEU A 22 -42.69 19.89 -74.21
C LEU A 22 -41.19 19.63 -74.03
N GLY A 23 -40.36 20.01 -74.99
CA GLY A 23 -38.90 19.91 -74.87
C GLY A 23 -38.33 20.75 -73.73
N VAL A 24 -38.78 22.01 -73.61
CA VAL A 24 -38.36 22.91 -72.52
C VAL A 24 -38.87 22.41 -71.16
N ALA A 25 -40.13 21.95 -71.08
CA ALA A 25 -40.68 21.38 -69.86
C ALA A 25 -39.94 20.11 -69.43
N LEU A 26 -39.54 19.26 -70.37
CA LEU A 26 -38.74 18.07 -70.10
C LEU A 26 -37.35 18.43 -69.59
N VAL A 27 -36.67 19.41 -70.19
CA VAL A 27 -35.36 19.89 -69.73
C VAL A 27 -35.43 20.48 -68.33
N LEU A 28 -36.47 21.27 -68.03
CA LEU A 28 -36.70 21.82 -66.69
C LEU A 28 -36.99 20.72 -65.67
N ALA A 29 -37.78 19.70 -66.02
CA ALA A 29 -38.04 18.56 -65.16
C ALA A 29 -36.76 17.75 -64.88
N LEU A 30 -35.95 17.50 -65.91
CA LEU A 30 -34.66 16.81 -65.76
C LEU A 30 -33.67 17.63 -64.91
N ALA A 31 -33.62 18.95 -65.08
CA ALA A 31 -32.79 19.83 -64.26
C ALA A 31 -33.25 19.86 -62.80
N ALA A 32 -34.56 19.88 -62.54
CA ALA A 32 -35.12 19.82 -61.19
C ALA A 32 -34.83 18.47 -60.52
N CYS A 33 -34.95 17.36 -61.26
CA CYS A 33 -34.59 16.03 -60.76
C CYS A 33 -33.09 15.91 -60.47
N ALA A 34 -32.23 16.44 -61.35
CA ALA A 34 -30.78 16.46 -61.14
C ALA A 34 -30.40 17.31 -59.92
N TRP A 35 -31.01 18.48 -59.75
CA TRP A 35 -30.82 19.33 -58.58
C TRP A 35 -31.28 18.64 -57.29
N GLY A 36 -32.45 18.01 -57.30
CA GLY A 36 -32.98 17.24 -56.16
C GLY A 36 -32.07 16.06 -55.79
N ALA A 37 -31.54 15.34 -56.78
CA ALA A 37 -30.59 14.26 -56.55
C ALA A 37 -29.28 14.75 -55.91
N VAL A 38 -28.73 15.88 -56.37
CA VAL A 38 -27.52 16.50 -55.78
C VAL A 38 -27.78 16.94 -54.34
N GLN A 39 -28.92 17.59 -54.06
CA GLN A 39 -29.28 18.01 -52.71
C GLN A 39 -29.49 16.82 -51.77
N PHE A 40 -30.07 15.72 -52.27
CA PHE A 40 -30.25 14.50 -51.49
C PHE A 40 -28.91 13.84 -51.14
N VAL A 41 -27.98 13.75 -52.11
CA VAL A 41 -26.62 13.23 -51.87
C VAL A 41 -25.86 14.08 -50.86
N LEU A 42 -25.91 15.42 -50.98
CA LEU A 42 -25.29 16.34 -50.03
C LEU A 42 -25.90 16.26 -48.63
N ALA A 43 -27.22 16.02 -48.53
CA ALA A 43 -27.90 15.82 -47.25
C ALA A 43 -27.51 14.48 -46.61
N GLN A 44 -27.40 13.40 -47.39
CA GLN A 44 -26.91 12.11 -46.91
C GLN A 44 -25.48 12.20 -46.38
N ASP A 45 -24.58 12.88 -47.09
CA ASP A 45 -23.18 13.07 -46.67
C ASP A 45 -23.06 13.87 -45.36
N ARG A 46 -23.92 14.89 -45.16
CA ARG A 46 -24.00 15.60 -43.87
C ARG A 46 -24.51 14.71 -42.75
N ILE A 47 -25.52 13.88 -43.01
CA ILE A 47 -26.10 13.00 -42.00
C ILE A 47 -25.08 11.94 -41.58
N SER A 48 -24.35 11.33 -42.52
CA SER A 48 -23.28 10.38 -42.18
C SER A 48 -22.16 11.04 -41.39
N GLN A 49 -21.69 12.21 -41.80
CA GLN A 49 -20.68 12.96 -41.04
C GLN A 49 -21.17 13.36 -39.63
N GLN A 50 -22.45 13.70 -39.47
CA GLN A 50 -23.02 13.98 -38.15
C GLN A 50 -23.10 12.71 -37.28
N GLN A 51 -23.48 11.57 -37.86
CA GLN A 51 -23.52 10.29 -37.16
C GLN A 51 -22.12 9.83 -36.72
N ASP A 52 -21.11 10.01 -37.56
CA ASP A 52 -19.73 9.67 -37.23
C ASP A 52 -19.20 10.55 -36.09
N ARG A 53 -19.47 11.86 -36.11
CA ARG A 53 -19.13 12.75 -34.98
C ARG A 53 -19.87 12.39 -33.70
N ILE A 54 -21.14 12.01 -33.77
CA ILE A 54 -21.92 11.59 -32.60
C ILE A 54 -21.32 10.31 -32.01
N ARG A 55 -20.91 9.35 -32.83
CA ARG A 55 -20.23 8.13 -32.37
C ARG A 55 -18.91 8.44 -31.70
N GLU A 56 -18.08 9.27 -32.33
CA GLU A 56 -16.79 9.69 -31.77
C GLU A 56 -16.97 10.41 -30.41
N GLN A 57 -17.96 11.30 -30.32
CA GLN A 57 -18.31 11.95 -29.05
C GLN A 57 -18.83 10.98 -28.00
N GLN A 58 -19.63 9.99 -28.39
CA GLN A 58 -20.12 8.96 -27.48
C GLN A 58 -18.97 8.10 -26.94
N ASP A 59 -18.03 7.72 -27.79
CA ASP A 59 -16.84 6.95 -27.40
C ASP A 59 -15.94 7.77 -26.46
N GLU A 60 -15.74 9.07 -26.73
CA GLU A 60 -14.97 9.97 -25.85
C GLU A 60 -15.65 10.14 -24.49
N ILE A 61 -16.98 10.31 -24.46
CA ILE A 61 -17.75 10.40 -23.21
C ILE A 61 -17.62 9.11 -22.40
N GLU A 62 -17.69 7.94 -23.04
CA GLU A 62 -17.58 6.67 -22.35
C GLU A 62 -16.18 6.48 -21.75
N GLN A 63 -15.12 6.82 -22.49
CA GLN A 63 -13.74 6.79 -21.96
C GLN A 63 -13.55 7.76 -20.79
N GLN A 64 -14.16 8.95 -20.85
CA GLN A 64 -14.11 9.91 -19.74
C GLN A 64 -14.84 9.40 -18.50
N LYS A 65 -16.01 8.76 -18.68
CA LYS A 65 -16.76 8.14 -17.57
C LYS A 65 -15.95 7.02 -16.92
N GLU A 66 -15.38 6.12 -17.71
CA GLU A 66 -14.52 5.05 -17.21
C GLU A 66 -13.37 5.64 -16.38
N LEU A 67 -12.70 6.67 -16.90
CA LEU A 67 -11.59 7.29 -16.18
C LEU A 67 -12.03 7.98 -14.87
N ILE A 68 -13.21 8.57 -14.83
CA ILE A 68 -13.78 9.14 -13.60
C ILE A 68 -14.05 8.04 -12.57
N GLU A 69 -14.70 6.95 -12.99
CA GLU A 69 -14.99 5.80 -12.13
C GLU A 69 -13.70 5.20 -11.55
N LYS A 70 -12.63 5.07 -12.36
CA LYS A 70 -11.33 4.60 -11.89
C LYS A 70 -10.70 5.53 -10.86
N LYS A 71 -10.85 6.86 -11.00
CA LYS A 71 -10.36 7.82 -9.99
C LYS A 71 -11.11 7.69 -8.67
N GLU A 72 -12.42 7.57 -8.73
CA GLU A 72 -13.25 7.37 -7.54
C GLU A 72 -12.88 6.05 -6.85
N THR A 73 -12.72 4.98 -7.62
CA THR A 73 -12.31 3.65 -7.12
C THR A 73 -10.92 3.71 -6.47
N PHE A 74 -9.95 4.36 -7.11
CA PHE A 74 -8.61 4.55 -6.55
C PHE A 74 -8.64 5.35 -5.24
N GLY A 75 -9.38 6.45 -5.21
CA GLY A 75 -9.56 7.26 -4.00
C GLY A 75 -10.17 6.46 -2.85
N ALA A 76 -11.20 5.65 -3.15
CA ALA A 76 -11.82 4.76 -2.18
C ALA A 76 -10.85 3.68 -1.67
N ALA A 77 -10.08 3.05 -2.56
CA ALA A 77 -9.07 2.07 -2.20
C ALA A 77 -7.98 2.67 -1.28
N MET A 78 -7.48 3.87 -1.62
CA MET A 78 -6.50 4.58 -0.79
C MET A 78 -7.08 4.94 0.58
N SER A 79 -8.34 5.41 0.65
CA SER A 79 -9.00 5.69 1.93
C SER A 79 -9.08 4.42 2.78
N ALA A 80 -9.50 3.30 2.21
CA ALA A 80 -9.60 2.04 2.93
C ALA A 80 -8.24 1.51 3.40
N LEU A 81 -7.17 1.72 2.61
CA LEU A 81 -5.80 1.43 3.03
C LEU A 81 -5.41 2.26 4.24
N MET A 82 -5.66 3.58 4.22
CA MET A 82 -5.36 4.48 5.34
C MET A 82 -6.17 4.13 6.59
N ASP A 83 -7.45 3.80 6.44
CA ASP A 83 -8.31 3.35 7.55
C ASP A 83 -7.79 2.05 8.17
N THR A 84 -7.25 1.14 7.35
CA THR A 84 -6.62 -0.09 7.84
C THR A 84 -5.30 0.20 8.55
N ALA A 85 -4.45 1.07 7.99
CA ALA A 85 -3.21 1.51 8.61
C ALA A 85 -3.46 2.20 9.97
N ALA A 86 -4.55 2.94 10.12
CA ALA A 86 -4.91 3.60 11.36
C ALA A 86 -5.20 2.63 12.51
N ARG A 87 -5.50 1.36 12.23
CA ARG A 87 -5.68 0.32 13.26
C ARG A 87 -4.36 -0.08 13.93
N PHE A 88 -3.22 0.31 13.36
CA PHE A 88 -1.90 0.11 13.95
C PHE A 88 -1.48 1.28 14.86
N ASP A 89 -2.33 2.28 15.07
CA ASP A 89 -2.02 3.39 15.99
C ASP A 89 -1.64 2.85 17.39
N GLY A 90 -0.49 3.30 17.89
CA GLY A 90 0.09 2.85 19.15
C GLY A 90 0.75 1.45 19.12
N VAL A 91 0.92 0.83 17.95
CA VAL A 91 1.80 -0.34 17.79
C VAL A 91 3.25 0.13 17.69
N LEU A 92 4.15 -0.41 18.52
CA LEU A 92 5.52 0.10 18.71
C LEU A 92 6.48 -0.23 17.56
N THR A 93 6.11 -1.13 16.66
CA THR A 93 6.93 -1.56 15.53
C THR A 93 6.55 -0.80 14.25
N ALA A 94 7.14 0.39 14.07
CA ALA A 94 6.75 1.33 13.01
C ALA A 94 6.83 0.75 11.59
N SER A 95 7.81 -0.13 11.33
CA SER A 95 8.00 -0.79 10.02
C SER A 95 6.85 -1.67 9.56
N LEU A 96 5.87 -2.02 10.42
CA LEU A 96 4.66 -2.73 10.00
C LEU A 96 3.82 -1.93 9.00
N VAL A 97 3.91 -0.60 9.06
CA VAL A 97 3.19 0.30 8.14
C VAL A 97 4.19 1.00 7.24
N PRO A 98 4.39 0.51 6.00
CA PRO A 98 5.39 1.04 5.08
C PRO A 98 4.90 2.35 4.40
N TRP A 99 4.91 3.45 5.15
CA TRP A 99 4.41 4.76 4.69
C TRP A 99 4.99 5.21 3.35
N GLY A 100 6.29 5.01 3.10
CA GLY A 100 6.92 5.35 1.82
C GLY A 100 6.35 4.57 0.63
N THR A 101 5.89 3.34 0.83
CA THR A 101 5.16 2.57 -0.20
C THR A 101 3.80 3.21 -0.49
N TYR A 102 3.11 3.69 0.55
CA TYR A 102 1.78 4.30 0.41
C TYR A 102 1.83 5.68 -0.26
N GLU A 103 2.86 6.48 0.05
CA GLU A 103 3.17 7.70 -0.69
C GLU A 103 3.47 7.40 -2.16
N SER A 104 4.26 6.36 -2.44
CA SER A 104 4.54 5.94 -3.82
C SER A 104 3.26 5.52 -4.57
N LEU A 105 2.35 4.79 -3.91
CA LEU A 105 1.05 4.41 -4.47
C LEU A 105 0.20 5.64 -4.80
N ALA A 106 0.09 6.59 -3.87
CA ALA A 106 -0.64 7.85 -4.08
C ALA A 106 -0.06 8.66 -5.27
N HIS A 107 1.27 8.77 -5.32
CA HIS A 107 1.96 9.49 -6.39
C HIS A 107 1.75 8.83 -7.76
N ARG A 108 1.77 7.49 -7.84
CA ARG A 108 1.44 6.75 -9.07
C ARG A 108 0.02 7.02 -9.51
N GLY A 109 -0.96 6.95 -8.60
CA GLY A 109 -2.36 7.24 -8.91
C GLY A 109 -2.55 8.65 -9.48
N TRP A 110 -1.84 9.66 -8.95
CA TRP A 110 -1.85 11.01 -9.51
C TRP A 110 -1.22 11.08 -10.90
N THR A 111 -0.06 10.44 -11.09
CA THR A 111 0.67 10.42 -12.36
C THR A 111 -0.14 9.75 -13.47
N HIS A 112 -0.77 8.62 -13.16
CA HIS A 112 -1.54 7.80 -14.10
C HIS A 112 -3.01 8.20 -14.21
N ARG A 113 -3.45 9.31 -13.58
CA ARG A 113 -4.86 9.77 -13.55
C ARG A 113 -5.53 10.00 -14.91
N ARG A 114 -4.82 9.84 -16.01
CA ARG A 114 -5.31 9.99 -17.39
C ARG A 114 -5.26 8.69 -18.19
N ASP A 115 -4.84 7.59 -17.59
CA ASP A 115 -4.68 6.27 -18.20
C ASP A 115 -5.47 5.23 -17.39
N ALA A 116 -6.64 4.83 -17.90
CA ALA A 116 -7.53 3.90 -17.21
C ALA A 116 -6.90 2.50 -16.95
N THR A 117 -6.01 2.06 -17.85
CA THR A 117 -5.33 0.76 -17.69
C THR A 117 -4.27 0.84 -16.60
N ALA A 118 -3.50 1.91 -16.56
CA ALA A 118 -2.54 2.15 -15.49
C ALA A 118 -3.22 2.32 -14.14
N MET A 119 -4.32 3.09 -14.06
CA MET A 119 -5.10 3.23 -12.83
C MET A 119 -5.65 1.89 -12.32
N THR A 120 -6.08 1.00 -13.21
CA THR A 120 -6.54 -0.35 -12.80
C THR A 120 -5.43 -1.15 -12.11
N ARG A 121 -4.18 -1.03 -12.59
CA ARG A 121 -3.03 -1.66 -11.92
C ARG A 121 -2.71 -1.00 -10.58
N ASP A 122 -2.77 0.33 -10.52
CA ASP A 122 -2.51 1.06 -9.28
C ASP A 122 -3.55 0.73 -8.19
N ILE A 123 -4.83 0.64 -8.55
CA ILE A 123 -5.91 0.18 -7.64
C ILE A 123 -5.58 -1.21 -7.08
N ALA A 124 -5.23 -2.17 -7.94
CA ALA A 124 -4.91 -3.52 -7.50
C ALA A 124 -3.70 -3.58 -6.54
N GLN A 125 -2.73 -2.69 -6.71
CA GLN A 125 -1.58 -2.59 -5.79
C GLN A 125 -1.96 -1.96 -4.44
N VAL A 126 -2.88 -0.98 -4.43
CA VAL A 126 -3.42 -0.43 -3.18
C VAL A 126 -4.21 -1.50 -2.42
N ASP A 127 -5.04 -2.27 -3.12
CA ASP A 127 -5.81 -3.36 -2.52
C ASP A 127 -4.89 -4.47 -1.97
N ALA A 128 -3.81 -4.81 -2.68
CA ALA A 128 -2.81 -5.76 -2.20
C ALA A 128 -2.11 -5.27 -0.92
N ALA A 129 -1.67 -4.01 -0.90
CA ALA A 129 -1.06 -3.41 0.28
C ALA A 129 -2.01 -3.38 1.49
N ARG A 130 -3.31 -3.16 1.25
CA ARG A 130 -4.33 -3.24 2.30
C ARG A 130 -4.50 -4.67 2.82
N ALA A 131 -4.57 -5.65 1.92
CA ALA A 131 -4.72 -7.06 2.28
C ALA A 131 -3.52 -7.56 3.11
N GLU A 132 -2.31 -7.06 2.85
CA GLU A 132 -1.12 -7.33 3.67
C GLU A 132 -1.29 -6.82 5.11
N LEU A 133 -1.79 -5.59 5.28
CA LEU A 133 -2.10 -5.06 6.63
C LEU A 133 -3.19 -5.85 7.35
N GLU A 134 -4.27 -6.20 6.65
CA GLU A 134 -5.35 -7.02 7.22
C GLU A 134 -4.85 -8.40 7.64
N THR A 135 -3.95 -8.99 6.85
CA THR A 135 -3.31 -10.27 7.18
C THR A 135 -2.43 -10.13 8.43
N ALA A 136 -1.62 -9.07 8.52
CA ALA A 136 -0.78 -8.81 9.69
C ALA A 136 -1.62 -8.61 10.97
N LEU A 137 -2.73 -7.86 10.89
CA LEU A 137 -3.66 -7.69 12.00
C LEU A 137 -4.27 -9.02 12.44
N SER A 138 -4.78 -9.81 11.49
CA SER A 138 -5.39 -11.11 11.79
C SER A 138 -4.38 -12.10 12.37
N ALA A 139 -3.13 -12.08 11.90
CA ALA A 139 -2.08 -12.91 12.43
C ALA A 139 -1.73 -12.52 13.87
N ALA A 140 -1.62 -11.21 14.15
CA ALA A 140 -1.36 -10.73 15.50
C ALA A 140 -2.51 -11.05 16.47
N ASP A 141 -3.76 -10.91 16.04
CA ASP A 141 -4.94 -11.30 16.83
C ASP A 141 -4.95 -12.81 17.13
N ALA A 142 -4.57 -13.64 16.15
CA ALA A 142 -4.48 -15.09 16.33
C ALA A 142 -3.36 -15.47 17.30
N GLU A 143 -2.17 -14.87 17.15
CA GLU A 143 -1.02 -15.07 18.01
C GLU A 143 -1.34 -14.68 19.47
N ALA A 144 -1.88 -13.48 19.67
CA ALA A 144 -2.30 -13.00 20.99
C ALA A 144 -3.37 -13.89 21.64
N ALA A 145 -4.15 -14.65 20.86
CA ALA A 145 -5.14 -15.59 21.35
C ALA A 145 -4.59 -17.02 21.57
N SER A 146 -3.53 -17.42 20.87
CA SER A 146 -2.96 -18.77 20.94
C SER A 146 -1.88 -18.96 21.97
N ASN A 147 -1.28 -17.88 22.46
CA ASN A 147 -0.08 -17.99 23.29
C ASN A 147 -0.38 -18.58 24.67
N ALA A 148 0.22 -19.76 24.87
CA ALA A 148 -0.15 -20.75 25.88
C ALA A 148 1.06 -21.55 26.38
N THR A 149 2.27 -21.27 25.87
CA THR A 149 3.48 -22.01 26.22
C THR A 149 3.86 -21.76 27.69
N GLY A 150 3.58 -20.55 28.19
CA GLY A 150 3.63 -20.16 29.60
C GLY A 150 5.05 -19.90 30.12
N THR A 151 6.05 -19.82 29.24
CA THR A 151 7.41 -19.45 29.65
C THR A 151 7.50 -17.97 29.97
N ALA A 152 8.45 -17.58 30.83
CA ALA A 152 8.67 -16.17 31.16
C ALA A 152 9.09 -15.34 29.94
N TYR A 153 9.82 -15.95 28.98
CA TYR A 153 10.16 -15.34 27.69
C TYR A 153 8.92 -14.95 26.90
N GLU A 154 8.09 -15.94 26.57
CA GLU A 154 6.86 -15.74 25.78
C GLU A 154 5.93 -14.75 26.49
N SER A 155 5.72 -14.88 27.80
CA SER A 155 4.84 -13.96 28.53
C SER A 155 5.28 -12.50 28.45
N VAL A 156 6.59 -12.23 28.43
CA VAL A 156 7.12 -10.87 28.27
C VAL A 156 6.95 -10.39 26.83
N ILE A 157 7.33 -11.20 25.85
CA ILE A 157 7.23 -10.84 24.43
C ILE A 157 5.78 -10.62 24.02
N ASP A 158 4.84 -11.42 24.51
CA ASP A 158 3.41 -11.24 24.25
C ASP A 158 2.88 -9.92 24.79
N ARG A 159 3.26 -9.60 26.03
CA ARG A 159 2.83 -8.37 26.69
C ARG A 159 3.36 -7.14 25.97
N LEU A 160 4.62 -7.17 25.54
CA LEU A 160 5.27 -6.04 24.89
C LEU A 160 4.90 -5.93 23.41
N GLY A 161 4.89 -7.05 22.69
CA GLY A 161 4.65 -7.16 21.26
C GLY A 161 3.17 -7.19 20.85
N ARG A 162 2.25 -7.49 21.78
CA ARG A 162 0.79 -7.50 21.55
C ARG A 162 0.38 -8.37 20.35
N GLY A 163 1.04 -9.51 20.16
CA GLY A 163 0.81 -10.45 19.06
C GLY A 163 1.57 -10.12 17.76
N PHE A 164 2.16 -8.94 17.61
CA PHE A 164 2.96 -8.57 16.43
C PHE A 164 4.40 -9.08 16.49
N VAL A 165 4.87 -9.47 17.67
CA VAL A 165 6.20 -10.02 17.89
C VAL A 165 6.01 -11.40 18.50
N ARG A 166 6.72 -12.37 17.95
CA ARG A 166 6.70 -13.77 18.36
C ARG A 166 8.01 -14.13 19.02
N SER A 167 8.00 -15.21 19.78
CA SER A 167 9.21 -15.78 20.36
C SER A 167 9.28 -17.28 20.17
N ILE A 168 10.50 -17.81 20.08
CA ILE A 168 10.76 -19.23 20.09
C ILE A 168 12.00 -19.53 20.93
N VAL A 169 11.96 -20.64 21.67
CA VAL A 169 13.15 -21.26 22.26
C VAL A 169 13.58 -22.37 21.32
N ASP A 170 14.75 -22.23 20.69
CA ASP A 170 15.25 -23.22 19.74
C ASP A 170 16.78 -23.36 19.80
N GLU A 171 17.31 -24.32 19.04
CA GLU A 171 18.74 -24.63 18.99
C GLU A 171 19.50 -23.74 17.96
N LYS A 172 18.91 -22.66 17.41
CA LYS A 172 19.42 -22.01 16.19
C LYS A 172 19.34 -20.46 16.17
N TYR A 173 20.37 -19.89 15.52
CA TYR A 173 20.41 -18.61 14.76
C TYR A 173 21.08 -17.37 15.38
N CYS A 174 21.48 -17.39 16.64
CA CYS A 174 22.19 -16.24 17.24
C CYS A 174 23.70 -16.26 16.97
N GLY A 175 24.10 -16.32 15.70
CA GLY A 175 25.51 -16.35 15.30
C GLY A 175 26.27 -17.62 15.71
N THR A 176 27.37 -17.92 15.03
CA THR A 176 28.14 -19.15 15.26
C THR A 176 29.32 -18.89 16.20
N GLY A 177 29.25 -19.35 17.45
CA GLY A 177 30.44 -19.74 18.23
C GLY A 177 30.66 -19.13 19.61
N ASP A 178 29.81 -18.23 20.10
CA ASP A 178 29.93 -17.70 21.47
C ASP A 178 28.90 -18.37 22.39
N ASP A 179 29.39 -19.23 23.30
CA ASP A 179 28.63 -20.00 24.30
C ASP A 179 27.89 -19.14 25.36
N GLY A 180 27.67 -17.84 25.09
CA GLY A 180 27.11 -16.87 26.02
C GLY A 180 25.95 -16.04 25.48
N ILE A 181 25.52 -16.25 24.22
CA ILE A 181 24.38 -15.55 23.65
C ILE A 181 23.09 -16.24 24.09
N LEU A 182 22.21 -15.52 24.78
CA LEU A 182 20.98 -16.06 25.34
C LEU A 182 19.74 -15.81 24.47
N GLY A 183 19.84 -14.89 23.52
CA GLY A 183 18.81 -14.59 22.54
C GLY A 183 19.34 -13.75 21.39
N CYS A 184 18.51 -13.56 20.37
CA CYS A 184 18.79 -12.66 19.27
C CYS A 184 17.54 -12.32 18.47
N VAL A 185 17.67 -11.23 17.72
CA VAL A 185 16.71 -10.79 16.70
C VAL A 185 17.46 -10.58 15.39
N ALA A 186 16.96 -11.16 14.30
CA ALA A 186 17.54 -10.98 12.98
C ALA A 186 16.93 -9.75 12.28
N GLY A 187 17.76 -8.96 11.60
CA GLY A 187 17.26 -7.81 10.83
C GLY A 187 16.34 -8.20 9.66
N GLU A 188 16.49 -9.41 9.09
CA GLU A 188 15.60 -9.91 8.04
C GLU A 188 14.19 -10.30 8.52
N ASP A 189 14.03 -10.67 9.78
CA ASP A 189 12.73 -10.94 10.43
C ASP A 189 12.75 -10.37 11.85
N PRO A 190 12.57 -9.04 11.98
CA PRO A 190 12.68 -8.36 13.27
C PRO A 190 11.49 -8.65 14.19
N TYR A 191 10.50 -9.43 13.74
CA TYR A 191 9.28 -9.74 14.49
C TYR A 191 9.33 -11.12 15.15
N LEU A 192 10.46 -11.81 15.07
CA LEU A 192 10.71 -13.09 15.72
C LEU A 192 11.95 -12.99 16.62
N VAL A 193 11.74 -13.22 17.90
CA VAL A 193 12.81 -13.32 18.90
C VAL A 193 13.18 -14.80 19.07
N HIS A 194 14.47 -15.11 18.90
CA HIS A 194 15.01 -16.42 19.21
C HIS A 194 15.66 -16.38 20.60
N PHE A 195 15.39 -17.38 21.42
CA PHE A 195 16.06 -17.61 22.70
C PHE A 195 16.82 -18.93 22.63
N ASP A 196 18.07 -18.92 23.11
CA ASP A 196 18.95 -20.10 23.02
C ASP A 196 18.51 -21.19 23.98
N ALA A 197 18.21 -22.38 23.44
CA ALA A 197 17.75 -23.53 24.23
C ALA A 197 18.79 -24.04 25.24
N ALA A 198 20.09 -23.95 24.93
CA ALA A 198 21.16 -24.42 25.82
C ALA A 198 21.36 -23.45 27.00
N GLY A 199 21.23 -22.15 26.75
CA GLY A 199 21.18 -21.08 27.73
C GLY A 199 19.96 -21.21 28.63
N ASP A 200 18.77 -21.40 28.05
CA ASP A 200 17.52 -21.57 28.81
C ASP A 200 17.57 -22.76 29.79
N ALA A 201 18.24 -23.85 29.40
CA ALA A 201 18.38 -25.06 30.21
C ALA A 201 19.37 -24.92 31.38
N GLN A 202 20.08 -23.79 31.51
CA GLN A 202 21.05 -23.60 32.60
C GLN A 202 20.35 -23.54 33.97
N PRO A 203 20.96 -24.14 35.02
CA PRO A 203 20.32 -24.25 36.33
C PRO A 203 20.10 -22.90 37.05
N PHE A 204 20.81 -21.85 36.62
CA PHE A 204 20.66 -20.51 37.15
C PHE A 204 19.61 -19.67 36.41
N MET A 205 19.07 -20.14 35.28
CA MET A 205 18.05 -19.41 34.53
C MET A 205 16.71 -19.45 35.25
N THR A 206 16.45 -18.38 36.01
CA THR A 206 15.17 -18.12 36.66
C THR A 206 14.25 -17.32 35.75
N ASP A 207 12.96 -17.25 36.08
CA ASP A 207 11.99 -16.42 35.34
C ASP A 207 12.34 -14.94 35.38
N GLU A 208 13.02 -14.48 36.45
CA GLU A 208 13.57 -13.13 36.52
C GLU A 208 14.60 -12.93 35.41
N LEU A 209 15.56 -13.88 35.26
CA LEU A 209 16.58 -13.79 34.23
C LEU A 209 15.99 -13.84 32.81
N ARG A 210 15.04 -14.75 32.59
CA ARG A 210 14.33 -14.86 31.31
C ARG A 210 13.59 -13.57 30.96
N ALA A 211 12.95 -12.93 31.95
CA ALA A 211 12.27 -11.67 31.72
C ALA A 211 13.26 -10.56 31.32
N GLY A 212 14.41 -10.45 32.00
CA GLY A 212 15.45 -9.49 31.64
C GLY A 212 15.97 -9.65 30.22
N VAL A 213 16.31 -10.88 29.83
CA VAL A 213 16.73 -11.22 28.47
C VAL A 213 15.61 -10.90 27.46
N ALA A 214 14.35 -11.23 27.75
CA ALA A 214 13.24 -10.89 26.85
C ALA A 214 13.05 -9.37 26.65
N TYR A 215 13.25 -8.55 27.69
CA TYR A 215 13.23 -7.10 27.54
C TYR A 215 14.38 -6.59 26.67
N HIS A 216 15.58 -7.15 26.85
CA HIS A 216 16.75 -6.84 26.04
C HIS A 216 16.47 -7.18 24.56
N GLU A 217 16.04 -8.40 24.25
CA GLU A 217 15.76 -8.80 22.86
C GLU A 217 14.61 -8.01 22.24
N PHE A 218 13.57 -7.68 23.02
CA PHE A 218 12.50 -6.81 22.54
C PHE A 218 13.01 -5.41 22.19
N ALA A 219 14.06 -4.91 22.86
CA ALA A 219 14.69 -3.65 22.48
C ALA A 219 15.31 -3.75 21.07
N HIS A 220 15.92 -4.87 20.70
CA HIS A 220 16.41 -5.09 19.33
C HIS A 220 15.28 -5.10 18.30
N VAL A 221 14.13 -5.73 18.61
CA VAL A 221 12.93 -5.63 17.76
C VAL A 221 12.57 -4.17 17.52
N LEU A 222 12.51 -3.36 18.58
CA LEU A 222 12.20 -1.94 18.47
C LEU A 222 13.28 -1.17 17.68
N GLN A 223 14.55 -1.50 17.87
CA GLN A 223 15.67 -0.87 17.16
C GLN A 223 15.58 -1.11 15.65
N PHE A 224 15.37 -2.35 15.22
CA PHE A 224 15.22 -2.72 13.81
C PHE A 224 13.97 -2.13 13.16
N THR A 225 12.87 -2.09 13.90
CA THR A 225 11.56 -1.62 13.38
C THR A 225 11.40 -0.10 13.43
N ASN A 226 12.31 0.62 14.09
CA ASN A 226 12.33 2.09 14.20
C ASN A 226 13.74 2.67 13.95
N PRO A 227 14.36 2.43 12.78
CA PRO A 227 15.78 2.69 12.56
C PRO A 227 16.17 4.17 12.70
N ASP A 228 15.33 5.11 12.26
CA ASP A 228 15.61 6.54 12.35
C ASP A 228 15.60 7.05 13.80
N ALA A 229 14.61 6.62 14.59
CA ALA A 229 14.51 6.98 16.00
C ALA A 229 15.69 6.39 16.79
N THR A 230 16.07 5.16 16.48
CA THR A 230 17.22 4.48 17.06
C THR A 230 18.53 5.17 16.71
N ALA A 231 18.75 5.53 15.44
CA ALA A 231 19.94 6.25 15.00
C ALA A 231 20.12 7.60 15.73
N ALA A 232 19.02 8.29 16.06
CA ALA A 232 19.04 9.52 16.83
C ALA A 232 19.39 9.32 18.31
N ALA A 233 19.03 8.17 18.89
CA ALA A 233 19.24 7.85 20.31
C ALA A 233 20.61 7.20 20.60
N LEU A 234 21.13 6.40 19.67
CA LEU A 234 22.39 5.65 19.80
C LEU A 234 23.60 6.46 20.27
N PRO A 235 23.78 7.76 19.91
CA PRO A 235 24.88 8.55 20.45
C PRO A 235 24.94 8.64 21.98
N ALA A 236 23.79 8.54 22.68
CA ALA A 236 23.74 8.53 24.15
C ALA A 236 24.37 7.26 24.77
N PHE A 237 24.51 6.22 23.95
CA PHE A 237 25.07 4.91 24.29
C PHE A 237 26.43 4.68 23.59
N GLY A 238 27.04 5.74 23.04
CA GLY A 238 28.31 5.63 22.33
C GLY A 238 28.22 4.94 20.97
N GLY A 239 27.02 4.81 20.41
CA GLY A 239 26.78 4.10 19.14
C GLY A 239 26.59 2.58 19.29
N ASP A 240 26.38 2.09 20.52
CA ASP A 240 26.32 0.68 20.88
C ASP A 240 24.86 0.28 21.14
N ASP A 241 24.31 -0.57 20.27
CA ASP A 241 22.93 -1.05 20.26
C ASP A 241 22.66 -2.09 21.36
N GLU A 242 23.63 -2.95 21.65
CA GLU A 242 23.61 -3.88 22.79
C GLU A 242 23.54 -3.14 24.12
N PHE A 243 24.35 -2.08 24.29
CA PHE A 243 24.30 -1.26 25.49
C PHE A 243 22.94 -0.55 25.64
N MET A 244 22.37 -0.09 24.53
CA MET A 244 21.04 0.50 24.53
C MET A 244 19.95 -0.53 24.90
N ALA A 245 20.09 -1.78 24.45
CA ALA A 245 19.17 -2.88 24.78
C ALA A 245 19.25 -3.28 26.27
N ASP A 246 20.46 -3.39 26.85
CA ASP A 246 20.65 -3.58 28.29
C ASP A 246 20.01 -2.43 29.10
N CYS A 247 20.25 -1.19 28.67
CA CYS A 247 19.65 -0.01 29.28
C CYS A 247 18.11 -0.03 29.20
N PHE A 248 17.53 -0.58 28.14
CA PHE A 248 16.07 -0.73 28.02
C PHE A 248 15.51 -1.67 29.08
N ALA A 249 16.12 -2.86 29.24
CA ALA A 249 15.72 -3.80 30.30
C ALA A 249 15.86 -3.18 31.70
N LEU A 250 16.99 -2.53 31.99
CA LEU A 250 17.24 -1.84 33.26
C LEU A 250 16.27 -0.66 33.52
N THR A 251 15.68 -0.07 32.48
CA THR A 251 14.78 1.10 32.60
C THR A 251 13.33 0.70 32.84
N PHE A 252 12.88 -0.41 32.23
CA PHE A 252 11.46 -0.78 32.17
C PHE A 252 11.10 -2.06 32.93
N LEU A 253 12.08 -2.90 33.30
CA LEU A 253 11.86 -4.02 34.19
C LEU A 253 12.25 -3.61 35.62
N ASP A 254 11.24 -3.36 36.46
CA ASP A 254 11.47 -2.88 37.83
C ASP A 254 12.27 -3.89 38.66
N GLY A 255 13.27 -3.40 39.40
CA GLY A 255 14.15 -4.21 40.24
C GLY A 255 15.25 -4.99 39.49
N TRP A 256 15.23 -5.01 38.16
CA TRP A 256 16.20 -5.73 37.33
C TRP A 256 17.62 -5.15 37.43
N LYS A 257 18.62 -6.02 37.35
CA LYS A 257 20.06 -5.69 37.41
C LYS A 257 20.81 -6.55 36.39
N LEU A 258 22.09 -6.28 36.19
CA LEU A 258 22.93 -7.18 35.39
C LEU A 258 23.48 -8.33 36.24
N ASP A 259 23.87 -8.03 37.49
CA ASP A 259 24.42 -9.02 38.41
C ASP A 259 23.33 -9.65 39.29
N HIS A 260 23.28 -10.98 39.26
CA HIS A 260 22.35 -11.79 40.04
C HIS A 260 23.09 -12.85 40.85
N ARG A 261 22.65 -13.05 42.09
CA ARG A 261 23.00 -14.24 42.87
C ARG A 261 21.81 -15.19 42.88
N VAL A 262 21.92 -16.30 42.16
CA VAL A 262 20.87 -17.31 42.03
C VAL A 262 21.18 -18.50 42.91
N TRP A 263 20.37 -18.73 43.94
CA TRP A 263 20.50 -19.89 44.81
C TRP A 263 19.82 -21.11 44.17
N THR A 264 20.58 -22.17 43.91
CA THR A 264 20.06 -23.46 43.38
C THR A 264 19.78 -24.47 44.50
N SER A 265 20.28 -24.21 45.70
CA SER A 265 19.93 -24.95 46.92
C SER A 265 20.13 -24.06 48.16
N ALA A 266 19.96 -24.63 49.37
CA ALA A 266 20.23 -23.91 50.62
C ALA A 266 21.71 -23.52 50.82
N TYR A 267 22.63 -24.11 50.03
CA TYR A 267 24.07 -23.92 50.20
C TYR A 267 24.82 -23.65 48.88
N GLU A 268 24.16 -23.76 47.74
CA GLU A 268 24.76 -23.54 46.41
C GLU A 268 24.11 -22.35 45.74
N TYR A 269 24.95 -21.50 45.15
CA TYR A 269 24.52 -20.36 44.37
C TYR A 269 25.44 -20.14 43.17
N TRP A 270 24.92 -19.43 42.18
CA TRP A 270 25.62 -18.90 41.03
C TRP A 270 25.63 -17.37 41.12
N ASP A 271 26.79 -16.75 40.88
CA ASP A 271 26.86 -15.33 40.57
C ASP A 271 26.86 -15.21 39.04
N VAL A 272 25.82 -14.60 38.49
CA VAL A 272 25.54 -14.53 37.05
C VAL A 272 25.48 -13.06 36.65
N ASN A 273 26.17 -12.70 35.56
CA ASN A 273 26.00 -11.41 34.91
C ASN A 273 25.25 -11.64 33.59
N ILE A 274 24.04 -11.10 33.48
CA ILE A 274 23.22 -11.14 32.26
C ILE A 274 23.28 -9.74 31.63
N GLY A 275 23.94 -9.64 30.47
CA GLY A 275 24.18 -8.41 29.72
C GLY A 275 25.67 -8.16 29.45
N TYR A 276 26.01 -7.07 28.78
CA TYR A 276 27.38 -6.73 28.39
C TYR A 276 28.16 -5.99 29.49
N GLY A 277 27.75 -6.18 30.75
CA GLY A 277 28.44 -5.65 31.95
C GLY A 277 28.39 -4.12 32.11
N ARG A 278 27.47 -3.42 31.44
CA ARG A 278 27.36 -1.95 31.49
C ARG A 278 26.06 -1.49 32.16
N THR A 279 26.18 -0.89 33.33
CA THR A 279 25.01 -0.29 34.01
C THR A 279 24.56 0.99 33.32
N CYS A 280 23.24 1.23 33.31
CA CYS A 280 22.62 2.44 32.76
C CYS A 280 22.57 3.58 33.80
N ASP A 281 23.14 4.73 33.51
CA ASP A 281 23.00 5.92 34.36
C ASP A 281 21.64 6.63 34.17
N ALA A 282 21.37 7.64 35.00
CA ALA A 282 20.08 8.36 34.95
C ALA A 282 19.84 9.10 33.63
N ALA A 283 20.90 9.59 32.98
CA ALA A 283 20.77 10.29 31.69
C ALA A 283 20.46 9.29 30.56
N GLN A 284 21.09 8.11 30.61
CA GLN A 284 20.85 7.02 29.66
C GLN A 284 19.45 6.42 29.84
N GLN A 285 18.98 6.25 31.07
CA GLN A 285 17.61 5.84 31.34
C GLN A 285 16.59 6.87 30.79
N GLN A 286 16.89 8.17 30.92
CA GLN A 286 16.05 9.20 30.32
C GLN A 286 16.08 9.14 28.79
N ALA A 287 17.25 8.92 28.18
CA ALA A 287 17.38 8.75 26.74
C ALA A 287 16.58 7.54 26.22
N VAL A 288 16.56 6.43 26.95
CA VAL A 288 15.69 5.28 26.65
C VAL A 288 14.20 5.67 26.69
N ARG A 289 13.76 6.41 27.72
CA ARG A 289 12.36 6.86 27.84
C ARG A 289 11.96 7.78 26.69
N ASP A 290 12.84 8.71 26.33
CA ASP A 290 12.63 9.66 25.24
C ASP A 290 12.62 8.96 23.88
N TRP A 291 13.48 7.97 23.67
CA TRP A 291 13.47 7.10 22.49
C TRP A 291 12.18 6.29 22.42
N TYR A 292 11.79 5.61 23.50
CA TYR A 292 10.60 4.78 23.56
C TYR A 292 9.31 5.57 23.26
N ALA A 293 9.20 6.80 23.76
CA ALA A 293 8.09 7.71 23.46
C ALA A 293 8.01 8.11 21.97
N GLN A 294 9.08 7.89 21.20
CA GLN A 294 9.13 8.20 19.78
C GLN A 294 8.71 7.04 18.88
N LEU A 295 8.63 5.83 19.42
CA LEU A 295 8.45 4.61 18.64
C LEU A 295 7.02 4.42 18.17
N GLY A 296 6.92 3.56 17.16
CA GLY A 296 5.66 3.02 16.70
C GLY A 296 5.07 3.73 15.51
N VAL A 297 3.97 3.15 15.04
CA VAL A 297 3.23 3.65 13.90
C VAL A 297 2.59 4.97 14.27
N ARG A 298 3.01 6.03 13.57
CA ARG A 298 2.39 7.35 13.64
C ARG A 298 1.60 7.58 12.37
N LEU A 299 0.36 8.04 12.53
CA LEU A 299 -0.47 8.43 11.40
C LEU A 299 0.23 9.52 10.58
N GLN A 300 0.41 9.27 9.29
CA GLN A 300 0.97 10.24 8.35
C GLN A 300 -0.09 10.67 7.35
N GLN A 301 -0.03 11.95 6.97
CA GLN A 301 -0.79 12.41 5.82
C GLN A 301 -0.05 12.02 4.55
N VAL A 302 -0.66 11.15 3.76
CA VAL A 302 -0.15 10.82 2.43
C VAL A 302 -0.60 11.90 1.45
N SER A 303 0.34 12.70 0.96
CA SER A 303 0.07 13.70 -0.08
C SER A 303 0.33 13.13 -1.48
N SER A 304 -0.59 13.37 -2.41
CA SER A 304 -0.46 13.05 -3.84
C SER A 304 0.26 14.13 -4.64
#